data_AF-A0A811Q851-F1
#
_entry.id   AF-A0A811Q851-F1
#
_cell.length_a   1.000
_cell.length_b   1.000
_cell.length_c   1.000
_cell.angle_alpha   90.00
_cell.angle_beta   90.00
_cell.angle_gamma   90.00
#
_symmetry.space_group_name_H-M   'P 1'
#
loop_
_entity.id
_entity.type
_entity.pdbx_description
1 polymer ?
#
loop_
_entity_poly.entity_id
_entity_poly.type
_entity_poly.pdbx_seq_one_letter_code
_entity_poly.pdbx_strand_id
1 'polypeptide(L)'
;MAAGIDRLANGMHTPTARVLPAQGQAQTSVNVGESGHLLEELFSAVASTADKSPLPLRQGCDGRYMKGYLQDRKFPKETVHPALNKDYKPPHLLGLLRYYTVGRTSDTISTTVKPKNRTPISVSAIELAKIGITLKANNTMDLIDMGLKHKWTLFAELSVAPLAPLDRDRASYLVNMVALELCTVKSISKAPVEDSVVCSYLLLLAMLVNREEDVQELRARGLLKGGGGLTNEEALHFFTSFQSLRFGPCYNRVMRGIEIYKENRRMQTKLYAFCYNNKKIIAAVLTGIGVLVGIIGTLRSIKKSF
;
A
#
# COMPACT_ATOMS: atom_id res chain seq x y z
N MET A 1 -13.65 23.14 -77.77
CA MET A 1 -14.43 24.30 -78.28
C MET A 1 -15.82 24.20 -77.67
N ALA A 2 -16.44 25.25 -77.15
CA ALA A 2 -16.01 26.64 -76.97
C ALA A 2 -16.05 27.05 -75.48
N ALA A 3 -15.58 28.25 -75.16
CA ALA A 3 -15.69 28.84 -73.82
C ALA A 3 -16.83 29.88 -73.78
N GLY A 4 -17.34 30.17 -72.58
CA GLY A 4 -18.27 31.26 -72.31
C GLY A 4 -18.13 31.68 -70.86
N ILE A 5 -17.80 32.96 -70.62
CA ILE A 5 -17.51 33.53 -69.31
C ILE A 5 -18.33 34.82 -69.17
N ASP A 6 -19.05 34.98 -68.07
CA ASP A 6 -19.11 36.19 -67.22
C ASP A 6 -20.08 35.92 -66.06
N ARG A 7 -19.72 36.14 -64.78
CA ARG A 7 -19.47 37.40 -64.07
C ARG A 7 -20.72 38.30 -63.97
N LEU A 8 -21.33 38.32 -62.79
CA LEU A 8 -21.27 39.49 -61.90
C LEU A 8 -21.75 39.12 -60.49
N ALA A 9 -21.58 40.05 -59.53
CA ALA A 9 -21.87 39.84 -58.12
C ALA A 9 -22.91 40.84 -57.61
N ASN A 10 -23.70 40.43 -56.60
CA ASN A 10 -23.73 41.08 -55.28
C ASN A 10 -24.56 40.24 -54.30
N GLY A 11 -24.21 40.29 -53.02
CA GLY A 11 -24.76 39.39 -52.00
C GLY A 11 -25.97 39.93 -51.25
N MET A 12 -26.42 39.19 -50.23
CA MET A 12 -27.06 39.73 -49.03
C MET A 12 -26.97 38.72 -47.87
N HIS A 13 -26.82 39.28 -46.66
CA HIS A 13 -27.07 38.77 -45.31
C HIS A 13 -27.14 37.26 -44.98
N THR A 14 -26.39 36.91 -43.92
CA THR A 14 -26.59 35.71 -43.09
C THR A 14 -27.94 35.72 -42.35
N PRO A 15 -28.40 34.54 -41.91
CA PRO A 15 -28.60 34.41 -40.46
C PRO A 15 -28.08 33.09 -39.86
N THR A 16 -27.12 33.24 -38.95
CA THR A 16 -26.96 32.51 -37.66
C THR A 16 -27.56 31.11 -37.52
N ALA A 17 -26.75 30.07 -37.80
CA ALA A 17 -27.01 28.72 -37.29
C ALA A 17 -26.52 28.60 -35.83
N ARG A 18 -27.40 28.25 -34.89
CA ARG A 18 -27.02 27.92 -33.50
C ARG A 18 -26.45 26.50 -33.43
N VAL A 19 -25.16 26.38 -33.17
CA VAL A 19 -24.54 25.10 -32.77
C VAL A 19 -24.72 24.90 -31.26
N LEU A 20 -25.29 23.76 -30.86
CA LEU A 20 -25.33 23.33 -29.46
C LEU A 20 -23.94 22.83 -29.04
N PRO A 21 -23.34 23.33 -27.94
CA PRO A 21 -22.10 22.77 -27.41
C PRO A 21 -22.35 21.40 -26.78
N ALA A 22 -21.42 20.47 -26.97
CA ALA A 22 -21.50 19.14 -26.37
C ALA A 22 -21.36 19.18 -24.84
N GLN A 23 -22.01 18.24 -24.14
CA GLN A 23 -21.86 18.09 -22.69
C GLN A 23 -20.42 17.72 -22.32
N GLY A 24 -19.76 18.57 -21.53
CA GLY A 24 -18.41 18.31 -21.05
C GLY A 24 -18.37 17.15 -20.05
N GLN A 25 -17.40 16.24 -20.22
CA GLN A 25 -17.12 15.23 -19.21
C GLN A 25 -16.47 15.89 -17.99
N ALA A 26 -17.06 15.71 -16.81
CA ALA A 26 -16.49 16.22 -15.56
C ALA A 26 -15.24 15.41 -15.17
N GLN A 27 -14.07 15.87 -15.61
CA GLN A 27 -12.80 15.45 -15.04
C GLN A 27 -12.67 16.07 -13.64
N THR A 28 -12.86 15.28 -12.59
CA THR A 28 -12.42 15.64 -11.24
C THR A 28 -10.90 15.67 -11.20
N SER A 29 -10.33 16.86 -11.41
CA SER A 29 -8.92 17.14 -11.18
C SER A 29 -8.59 16.97 -9.70
N VAL A 30 -7.88 15.90 -9.35
CA VAL A 30 -7.26 15.77 -8.03
C VAL A 30 -6.26 16.92 -7.88
N ASN A 31 -6.33 17.66 -6.77
CA ASN A 31 -5.57 18.89 -6.59
C ASN A 31 -4.09 18.59 -6.23
N VAL A 32 -3.27 18.34 -7.25
CA VAL A 32 -1.85 17.93 -7.09
C VAL A 32 -1.00 18.98 -6.35
N GLY A 33 -1.43 20.24 -6.28
CA GLY A 33 -0.68 21.33 -5.66
C GLY A 33 -0.43 21.17 -4.15
N GLU A 34 -1.46 20.79 -3.38
CA GLU A 34 -1.37 20.75 -1.91
C GLU A 34 -0.43 19.64 -1.42
N SER A 35 -0.50 18.45 -2.02
CA SER A 35 0.42 17.35 -1.70
C SER A 35 1.87 17.63 -2.08
N GLY A 36 2.11 18.51 -3.06
CA GLY A 36 3.44 19.02 -3.39
C GLY A 36 3.97 19.98 -2.32
N HIS A 37 3.13 20.93 -1.88
CA HIS A 37 3.49 21.91 -0.85
C HIS A 37 3.92 21.24 0.47
N LEU A 38 3.15 20.26 0.95
CA LEU A 38 3.45 19.54 2.19
C LEU A 38 4.76 18.72 2.10
N LEU A 39 5.12 18.22 0.92
CA LEU A 39 6.41 17.56 0.72
C LEU A 39 7.58 18.57 0.74
N GLU A 40 7.46 19.70 0.03
CA GLU A 40 8.48 20.76 0.06
C GLU A 40 8.64 21.37 1.46
N GLU A 41 7.56 21.57 2.21
CA GLU A 41 7.62 22.02 3.62
C GLU A 41 8.29 20.98 4.52
N LEU A 42 8.00 19.69 4.36
CA LEU A 42 8.70 18.62 5.07
C LEU A 42 10.19 18.56 4.70
N PHE A 43 10.54 18.65 3.42
CA PHE A 43 11.94 18.71 2.98
C PHE A 43 12.67 19.96 3.53
N SER A 44 12.01 21.11 3.56
CA SER A 44 12.55 22.37 4.10
C SER A 44 12.74 22.32 5.62
N ALA A 45 11.77 21.78 6.37
CA ALA A 45 11.86 21.57 7.81
C ALA A 45 12.98 20.58 8.18
N VAL A 46 13.12 19.49 7.42
CA VAL A 46 14.21 18.51 7.60
C VAL A 46 15.58 19.09 7.20
N ALA A 47 15.64 19.92 6.15
CA ALA A 47 16.88 20.58 5.73
C ALA A 47 17.34 21.66 6.72
N SER A 48 16.41 22.39 7.37
CA SER A 48 16.73 23.42 8.36
C SER A 48 17.14 22.87 9.73
N THR A 49 16.74 21.63 10.06
CA THR A 49 17.12 20.93 11.30
C THR A 49 18.39 20.06 11.18
N ALA A 50 18.98 19.98 9.98
CA ALA A 50 20.20 19.23 9.72
C ALA A 50 21.47 20.00 10.17
N ASP A 51 21.86 19.82 11.43
CA ASP A 51 23.23 20.13 11.89
C ASP A 51 24.24 19.40 10.98
N LYS A 52 25.20 20.16 10.44
CA LYS A 52 26.17 19.68 9.45
C LYS A 52 27.41 19.02 10.07
N SER A 53 27.47 18.91 11.40
CA SER A 53 28.57 18.27 12.12
C SER A 53 28.33 16.74 12.26
N PRO A 54 29.16 15.88 11.63
CA PRO A 54 28.98 14.43 11.73
C PRO A 54 29.44 13.92 13.10
N LEU A 55 28.50 13.71 14.01
CA LEU A 55 28.75 13.09 15.32
C LEU A 55 29.41 11.70 15.15
N PRO A 56 30.57 11.44 15.78
CA PRO A 56 31.29 10.19 15.59
C PRO A 56 30.53 9.01 16.20
N LEU A 57 30.13 8.05 15.35
CA LEU A 57 29.44 6.82 15.76
C LEU A 57 30.38 5.90 16.56
N ARG A 58 30.42 6.09 17.88
CA ARG A 58 31.13 5.23 18.83
C ARG A 58 30.63 3.79 18.68
N GLN A 59 31.54 2.84 18.50
CA GLN A 59 31.21 1.41 18.43
C GLN A 59 30.51 0.98 19.73
N GLY A 60 29.25 0.54 19.65
CA GLY A 60 28.45 0.20 20.83
C GLY A 60 26.92 0.14 20.64
N CYS A 61 26.37 0.68 19.56
CA CYS A 61 24.92 0.58 19.28
C CYS A 61 24.52 -0.86 18.86
N ASP A 62 23.99 -1.65 19.80
CA ASP A 62 23.37 -2.94 19.52
C ASP A 62 22.15 -2.75 18.59
N GLY A 63 22.24 -3.32 17.38
CA GLY A 63 21.23 -3.20 16.33
C GLY A 63 19.82 -3.65 16.73
N ARG A 64 19.70 -4.46 17.79
CA ARG A 64 18.40 -4.84 18.37
C ARG A 64 17.62 -3.64 18.92
N TYR A 65 18.29 -2.64 19.49
CA TYR A 65 17.65 -1.40 19.95
C TYR A 65 17.17 -0.56 18.76
N MET A 66 18.00 -0.42 17.72
CA MET A 66 17.65 0.33 16.51
C MET A 66 16.46 -0.30 15.77
N LYS A 67 16.46 -1.63 15.56
CA LYS A 67 15.33 -2.33 14.95
C LYS A 67 14.06 -2.29 15.81
N GLY A 68 14.19 -2.32 17.14
CA GLY A 68 13.07 -2.18 18.05
C GLY A 68 12.39 -0.80 18.02
N TYR A 69 13.10 0.25 17.61
CA TYR A 69 12.67 1.65 17.75
C TYR A 69 11.38 1.96 16.99
N LEU A 70 11.26 1.49 15.74
CA LEU A 70 10.08 1.69 14.89
C LEU A 70 8.95 0.67 15.09
N GLN A 71 9.15 -0.38 15.89
CA GLN A 71 8.32 -1.60 15.80
C GLN A 71 7.80 -2.13 17.15
N ASP A 72 8.33 -1.62 18.28
CA ASP A 72 7.91 -1.92 19.66
C ASP A 72 8.02 -3.42 20.03
N ARG A 73 9.05 -3.77 20.80
CA ARG A 73 9.68 -5.09 20.66
C ARG A 73 9.59 -5.93 21.94
N LYS A 74 8.48 -6.65 22.13
CA LYS A 74 8.43 -7.86 22.97
C LYS A 74 9.16 -8.99 22.25
N PHE A 75 10.41 -9.24 22.61
CA PHE A 75 11.24 -10.24 21.93
C PHE A 75 10.75 -11.68 22.19
N PRO A 76 10.65 -12.54 21.16
CA PRO A 76 10.92 -13.96 21.33
C PRO A 76 12.33 -14.12 21.95
N LYS A 77 12.51 -15.07 22.88
CA LYS A 77 13.76 -15.16 23.67
C LYS A 77 15.02 -15.49 22.86
N GLU A 78 14.88 -15.91 21.61
CA GLU A 78 15.92 -16.59 20.86
C GLU A 78 15.89 -16.18 19.38
N THR A 79 16.87 -15.37 18.98
CA THR A 79 17.24 -15.12 17.57
C THR A 79 18.61 -14.43 17.55
N VAL A 80 19.41 -14.74 16.52
CA VAL A 80 20.80 -14.28 16.38
C VAL A 80 20.89 -12.75 16.37
N HIS A 81 21.94 -12.19 16.97
CA HIS A 81 22.22 -10.76 16.88
C HIS A 81 22.31 -10.33 15.40
N PRO A 82 21.61 -9.28 14.95
CA PRO A 82 21.82 -8.70 13.62
C PRO A 82 23.19 -8.02 13.60
N ALA A 83 24.23 -8.78 13.26
CA ALA A 83 25.59 -8.30 13.19
C ALA A 83 25.69 -7.23 12.08
N LEU A 84 26.19 -6.04 12.43
CA LEU A 84 26.61 -5.06 11.45
C LEU A 84 27.63 -5.71 10.51
N ASN A 85 27.41 -5.60 9.19
CA ASN A 85 28.40 -6.13 8.26
C ASN A 85 29.73 -5.38 8.46
N LYS A 86 30.85 -6.10 8.56
CA LYS A 86 32.17 -5.49 8.80
C LYS A 86 32.56 -4.47 7.73
N ASP A 87 32.05 -4.66 6.51
CA ASP A 87 32.29 -3.80 5.35
C ASP A 87 31.30 -2.63 5.27
N TYR A 88 30.18 -2.66 6.01
CA TYR A 88 29.17 -1.60 5.97
C TYR A 88 29.51 -0.46 6.93
N LYS A 89 30.02 0.64 6.37
CA LYS A 89 30.24 1.90 7.08
C LYS A 89 29.01 2.79 6.89
N PRO A 90 28.09 2.92 7.89
CA PRO A 90 26.98 3.86 7.79
C PRO A 90 27.53 5.29 7.72
N PRO A 91 27.05 6.14 6.79
CA PRO A 91 27.56 7.51 6.66
C PRO A 91 27.13 8.43 7.82
N HIS A 92 26.03 8.10 8.52
CA HIS A 92 25.49 8.83 9.66
C HIS A 92 24.45 7.96 10.40
N LEU A 93 24.00 8.39 11.59
CA LEU A 93 23.08 7.64 12.46
C LEU A 93 21.78 7.20 11.77
N LEU A 94 21.14 8.10 11.01
CA LEU A 94 19.93 7.80 10.24
C LEU A 94 20.17 6.70 9.18
N GLY A 95 21.36 6.62 8.59
CA GLY A 95 21.74 5.52 7.68
C GLY A 95 21.88 4.18 8.41
N LEU A 96 22.39 4.19 9.65
CA LEU A 96 22.46 3.00 10.51
C LEU A 96 21.07 2.54 10.98
N LEU A 97 20.19 3.47 11.35
CA LEU A 97 18.79 3.18 11.67
C LEU A 97 18.08 2.56 10.46
N ARG A 98 18.26 3.15 9.27
CA ARG A 98 17.75 2.61 8.00
C ARG A 98 18.24 1.19 7.76
N TYR A 99 19.54 0.94 7.87
CA TYR A 99 20.13 -0.40 7.68
C TYR A 99 19.46 -1.47 8.56
N TYR A 100 19.28 -1.20 9.86
CA TYR A 100 18.62 -2.15 10.78
C TYR A 100 17.09 -2.24 10.63
N THR A 101 16.46 -1.24 10.00
CA THR A 101 15.01 -1.22 9.74
C THR A 101 14.65 -1.94 8.45
N VAL A 102 15.42 -1.71 7.38
CA VAL A 102 15.25 -2.34 6.06
C VAL A 102 15.45 -3.85 6.14
N GLY A 103 16.44 -4.30 6.92
CA GLY A 103 16.88 -5.68 6.96
C GLY A 103 17.84 -6.03 5.83
N ARG A 104 17.92 -7.30 5.48
CA ARG A 104 18.87 -7.81 4.46
C ARG A 104 18.28 -9.00 3.71
N THR A 105 18.30 -8.95 2.38
CA THR A 105 17.82 -10.06 1.55
C THR A 105 18.78 -11.25 1.64
N SER A 106 18.25 -12.47 1.83
CA SER A 106 18.97 -13.73 1.62
C SER A 106 18.85 -14.24 0.17
N ASP A 107 17.74 -13.90 -0.49
CA ASP A 107 17.26 -14.57 -1.69
C ASP A 107 17.35 -13.68 -2.95
N THR A 108 17.82 -14.23 -4.06
CA THR A 108 17.84 -13.55 -5.35
C THR A 108 16.41 -13.31 -5.86
N ILE A 109 15.96 -12.04 -5.91
CA ILE A 109 14.57 -11.69 -6.19
C ILE A 109 14.23 -11.94 -7.68
N SER A 110 13.76 -13.15 -7.98
CA SER A 110 13.37 -13.57 -9.32
C SER A 110 12.15 -12.78 -9.81
N THR A 111 12.28 -12.15 -10.99
CA THR A 111 11.33 -11.12 -11.48
C THR A 111 10.59 -11.60 -12.76
N THR A 112 10.40 -12.92 -12.88
CA THR A 112 10.25 -13.62 -14.17
C THR A 112 8.82 -14.08 -14.52
N VAL A 113 7.81 -13.25 -14.21
CA VAL A 113 6.47 -13.35 -14.84
C VAL A 113 6.00 -11.94 -15.21
N LYS A 114 5.31 -11.78 -16.34
CA LYS A 114 4.59 -10.55 -16.72
C LYS A 114 3.07 -10.82 -16.70
N PRO A 115 2.25 -9.92 -16.13
CA PRO A 115 0.78 -10.00 -16.21
C PRO A 115 0.31 -9.78 -17.66
N LYS A 116 -0.84 -10.35 -18.05
CA LYS A 116 -1.35 -10.22 -19.43
C LYS A 116 -2.21 -8.97 -19.64
N ASN A 117 -2.89 -8.47 -18.61
CA ASN A 117 -3.82 -7.33 -18.73
C ASN A 117 -3.59 -6.26 -17.64
N ARG A 118 -3.39 -5.00 -18.05
CA ARG A 118 -3.25 -3.84 -17.16
C ARG A 118 -4.61 -3.23 -16.79
N THR A 119 -5.36 -3.88 -15.90
CA THR A 119 -6.57 -3.26 -15.32
C THR A 119 -6.20 -2.37 -14.13
N PRO A 120 -6.74 -1.14 -13.99
CA PRO A 120 -6.43 -0.27 -12.85
C PRO A 120 -6.80 -0.96 -11.53
N ILE A 121 -5.80 -1.09 -10.66
CA ILE A 121 -5.88 -1.90 -9.44
C ILE A 121 -6.28 -1.00 -8.27
N SER A 122 -7.51 -1.11 -7.75
CA SER A 122 -7.77 -0.66 -6.38
C SER A 122 -7.06 -1.60 -5.39
N VAL A 123 -6.30 -1.03 -4.44
CA VAL A 123 -5.35 -1.73 -3.57
C VAL A 123 -5.64 -1.51 -2.08
N SER A 124 -6.67 -0.76 -1.71
CA SER A 124 -6.88 -0.41 -0.30
C SER A 124 -7.16 -1.63 0.59
N ALA A 125 -6.84 -1.52 1.88
CA ALA A 125 -6.89 -2.63 2.83
C ALA A 125 -8.23 -3.39 2.79
N ILE A 126 -9.34 -2.65 2.75
CA ILE A 126 -10.70 -3.22 2.68
C ILE A 126 -10.98 -3.87 1.31
N GLU A 127 -10.48 -3.32 0.20
CA GLU A 127 -10.65 -3.90 -1.14
C GLU A 127 -9.79 -5.15 -1.37
N LEU A 128 -8.60 -5.23 -0.76
CA LEU A 128 -7.82 -6.47 -0.71
C LEU A 128 -8.53 -7.55 0.12
N ALA A 129 -9.07 -7.18 1.29
CA ALA A 129 -9.85 -8.09 2.11
C ALA A 129 -11.07 -8.64 1.35
N LYS A 130 -11.82 -7.78 0.63
CA LYS A 130 -12.96 -8.15 -0.23
C LYS A 130 -12.65 -9.15 -1.34
N ILE A 131 -11.39 -9.36 -1.74
CA ILE A 131 -10.99 -10.32 -2.79
C ILE A 131 -10.19 -11.51 -2.26
N GLY A 132 -10.13 -11.71 -0.93
CA GLY A 132 -9.42 -12.83 -0.30
C GLY A 132 -7.91 -12.63 -0.15
N ILE A 133 -7.42 -11.39 -0.30
CA ILE A 133 -6.05 -11.00 0.09
C ILE A 133 -6.12 -10.43 1.51
N THR A 134 -5.63 -11.18 2.48
CA THR A 134 -5.62 -10.76 3.90
C THR A 134 -4.31 -10.04 4.23
N LEU A 135 -4.39 -8.91 4.93
CA LEU A 135 -3.21 -8.21 5.45
C LEU A 135 -2.67 -8.90 6.71
N LYS A 136 -1.35 -8.92 6.89
CA LYS A 136 -0.70 -9.62 8.02
C LYS A 136 0.69 -9.05 8.34
N ALA A 137 1.06 -9.00 9.62
CA ALA A 137 2.44 -8.72 10.03
C ALA A 137 3.41 -9.81 9.52
N ASN A 138 4.59 -9.43 9.04
CA ASN A 138 5.68 -10.37 8.79
C ASN A 138 6.40 -10.75 10.10
N ASN A 139 7.03 -11.93 10.12
CA ASN A 139 7.63 -12.49 11.34
C ASN A 139 9.03 -11.92 11.62
N THR A 140 9.75 -11.51 10.57
CA THR A 140 11.11 -10.97 10.62
C THR A 140 11.14 -9.51 11.05
N MET A 141 10.03 -8.79 10.87
CA MET A 141 9.86 -7.36 11.09
C MET A 141 10.69 -6.49 10.12
N ASP A 142 11.54 -7.06 9.26
CA ASP A 142 12.30 -6.33 8.24
C ASP A 142 11.37 -5.80 7.13
N LEU A 143 11.57 -4.55 6.69
CA LEU A 143 10.74 -3.97 5.63
C LEU A 143 10.87 -4.73 4.29
N ILE A 144 12.06 -5.28 4.01
CA ILE A 144 12.38 -5.93 2.73
C ILE A 144 11.55 -7.20 2.47
N ASP A 145 11.02 -7.81 3.53
CA ASP A 145 10.13 -8.98 3.52
C ASP A 145 8.65 -8.64 3.24
N MET A 146 8.36 -7.44 2.71
CA MET A 146 7.04 -7.13 2.16
C MET A 146 6.74 -8.02 0.94
N GLY A 147 5.63 -8.76 0.95
CA GLY A 147 5.37 -9.76 -0.08
C GLY A 147 3.99 -10.40 -0.02
N LEU A 148 3.45 -10.76 -1.18
CA LEU A 148 2.23 -11.55 -1.29
C LEU A 148 2.57 -13.05 -1.20
N LYS A 149 2.05 -13.73 -0.19
CA LYS A 149 2.26 -15.17 0.06
C LYS A 149 0.97 -15.91 -0.22
N HIS A 150 1.00 -16.89 -1.13
CA HIS A 150 -0.18 -17.71 -1.43
C HIS A 150 -0.41 -18.76 -0.34
N LYS A 151 -1.66 -18.90 0.11
CA LYS A 151 -2.04 -19.81 1.19
C LYS A 151 -3.27 -20.61 0.78
N TRP A 152 -3.14 -21.94 0.76
CA TRP A 152 -4.22 -22.92 0.55
C TRP A 152 -5.25 -22.52 -0.53
N THR A 153 -4.83 -22.61 -1.79
CA THR A 153 -5.59 -22.60 -3.08
C THR A 153 -6.57 -21.45 -3.38
N LEU A 154 -7.20 -20.82 -2.39
CA LEU A 154 -8.24 -19.80 -2.54
C LEU A 154 -7.77 -18.42 -2.06
N PHE A 155 -6.89 -18.34 -1.06
CA PHE A 155 -6.49 -17.09 -0.41
C PHE A 155 -5.04 -16.66 -0.71
N ALA A 156 -4.72 -15.44 -0.27
CA ALA A 156 -3.35 -14.97 -0.09
C ALA A 156 -3.22 -14.14 1.20
N GLU A 157 -2.01 -14.11 1.75
CA GLU A 157 -1.60 -13.22 2.84
C GLU A 157 -0.62 -12.19 2.27
N LEU A 158 -0.97 -10.90 2.28
CA LEU A 158 0.00 -9.83 2.05
C LEU A 158 0.72 -9.58 3.38
N SER A 159 1.94 -10.12 3.49
CA SER A 159 2.79 -9.89 4.67
C SER A 159 3.59 -8.61 4.50
N VAL A 160 3.50 -7.69 5.45
CA VAL A 160 4.31 -6.46 5.54
C VAL A 160 4.83 -6.30 6.97
N ALA A 161 5.94 -5.57 7.17
CA ALA A 161 6.40 -5.26 8.51
C ALA A 161 5.35 -4.44 9.28
N PRO A 162 5.10 -4.72 10.58
CA PRO A 162 4.27 -3.88 11.41
C PRO A 162 5.05 -2.63 11.88
N LEU A 163 4.35 -1.50 12.01
CA LEU A 163 4.84 -0.35 12.76
C LEU A 163 4.41 -0.45 14.23
N ALA A 164 5.25 0.12 15.10
CA ALA A 164 4.87 0.54 16.45
C ALA A 164 3.71 1.55 16.42
N PRO A 165 3.22 2.07 17.57
CA PRO A 165 2.40 3.26 17.55
C PRO A 165 3.13 4.34 16.75
N LEU A 166 2.52 4.76 15.64
CA LEU A 166 3.10 5.76 14.75
C LEU A 166 2.92 7.11 15.42
N ASP A 167 3.89 7.49 16.26
CA ASP A 167 4.00 8.81 16.87
C ASP A 167 4.74 9.79 15.94
N ARG A 168 4.82 11.06 16.36
CA ARG A 168 5.42 12.15 15.58
C ARG A 168 6.93 11.95 15.34
N ASP A 169 7.65 11.38 16.30
CA ASP A 169 9.09 11.13 16.18
C ASP A 169 9.36 10.00 15.17
N ARG A 170 8.59 8.90 15.27
CA ARG A 170 8.63 7.78 14.30
C ARG A 170 8.22 8.22 12.90
N ALA A 171 7.21 9.07 12.79
CA ALA A 171 6.84 9.71 11.52
C ALA A 171 8.01 10.52 10.94
N SER A 172 8.69 11.34 11.75
CA SER A 172 9.87 12.10 11.32
C SER A 172 11.05 11.19 10.93
N TYR A 173 11.35 10.11 11.67
CA TYR A 173 12.40 9.16 11.28
C TYR A 173 12.07 8.46 9.94
N LEU A 174 10.80 8.14 9.69
CA LEU A 174 10.35 7.56 8.41
C LEU A 174 10.47 8.56 7.25
N VAL A 175 10.03 9.82 7.42
CA VAL A 175 10.24 10.90 6.43
C VAL A 175 11.73 11.08 6.13
N ASN A 176 12.57 11.14 7.16
CA ASN A 176 14.01 11.33 7.01
C ASN A 176 14.66 10.14 6.26
N MET A 177 14.21 8.91 6.50
CA MET A 177 14.68 7.74 5.75
C MET A 177 14.20 7.73 4.28
N VAL A 178 13.00 8.24 3.98
CA VAL A 178 12.53 8.45 2.60
C VAL A 178 13.36 9.52 1.90
N ALA A 179 13.62 10.65 2.55
CA ALA A 179 14.49 11.70 2.02
C ALA A 179 15.90 11.17 1.73
N LEU A 180 16.47 10.37 2.63
CA LEU A 180 17.77 9.71 2.43
C LEU A 180 17.78 8.80 1.19
N GLU A 181 16.75 7.98 0.98
CA GLU A 181 16.65 7.15 -0.23
C GLU A 181 16.48 7.99 -1.50
N LEU A 182 15.60 9.01 -1.48
CA LEU A 182 15.36 9.87 -2.65
C LEU A 182 16.61 10.66 -3.06
N CYS A 183 17.40 11.16 -2.10
CA CYS A 183 18.61 11.92 -2.36
C CYS A 183 19.82 11.06 -2.77
N THR A 184 19.91 9.81 -2.29
CA THR A 184 21.04 8.92 -2.61
C THR A 184 20.81 8.08 -3.88
N VAL A 185 19.56 7.72 -4.19
CA VAL A 185 19.25 6.73 -5.22
C VAL A 185 18.86 7.39 -6.55
N LYS A 186 19.87 7.60 -7.41
CA LYS A 186 19.74 8.20 -8.76
C LYS A 186 18.59 7.63 -9.59
N SER A 187 18.31 6.33 -9.49
CA SER A 187 17.19 5.67 -10.18
C SER A 187 16.61 4.52 -9.37
N ILE A 188 15.61 4.83 -8.54
CA ILE A 188 14.92 3.88 -7.64
C ILE A 188 14.43 2.60 -8.36
N SER A 189 14.00 2.69 -9.62
CA SER A 189 13.55 1.54 -10.41
C SER A 189 14.67 0.69 -11.05
N LYS A 190 15.94 1.09 -10.88
CA LYS A 190 17.14 0.38 -11.39
C LYS A 190 18.19 0.08 -10.31
N ALA A 191 17.97 0.54 -9.09
CA ALA A 191 18.88 0.34 -7.97
C ALA A 191 18.80 -1.09 -7.41
N PRO A 192 19.81 -1.53 -6.61
CA PRO A 192 19.65 -2.60 -5.64
C PRO A 192 18.32 -2.50 -4.88
N VAL A 193 17.73 -3.64 -4.53
CA VAL A 193 16.40 -3.66 -3.91
C VAL A 193 16.46 -2.99 -2.53
N GLU A 194 17.54 -3.28 -1.81
CA GLU A 194 17.96 -2.73 -0.52
C GLU A 194 18.00 -1.20 -0.48
N ASP A 195 18.16 -0.51 -1.61
CA ASP A 195 18.36 0.94 -1.66
C ASP A 195 17.05 1.74 -1.65
N SER A 196 15.91 1.11 -1.94
CA SER A 196 14.60 1.82 -2.05
C SER A 196 13.46 1.12 -1.31
N VAL A 197 13.79 0.42 -0.22
CA VAL A 197 12.84 -0.36 0.57
C VAL A 197 11.93 0.52 1.41
N VAL A 198 12.41 1.60 2.02
CA VAL A 198 11.57 2.48 2.85
C VAL A 198 10.55 3.21 1.98
N CYS A 199 10.96 3.71 0.82
CA CYS A 199 10.06 4.26 -0.19
C CYS A 199 9.05 3.22 -0.69
N SER A 200 9.51 2.00 -1.00
CA SER A 200 8.63 0.90 -1.42
C SER A 200 7.59 0.53 -0.35
N TYR A 201 7.99 0.57 0.93
CA TYR A 201 7.16 0.21 2.07
C TYR A 201 6.09 1.28 2.35
N LEU A 202 6.48 2.55 2.44
CA LEU A 202 5.54 3.64 2.70
C LEU A 202 4.61 3.87 1.51
N LEU A 203 5.08 3.74 0.27
CA LEU A 203 4.22 3.79 -0.91
C LEU A 203 3.24 2.61 -0.95
N LEU A 204 3.64 1.41 -0.50
CA LEU A 204 2.72 0.30 -0.34
C LEU A 204 1.63 0.63 0.70
N LEU A 205 1.99 1.13 1.88
CA LEU A 205 1.01 1.54 2.90
C LEU A 205 0.11 2.69 2.40
N ALA A 206 0.65 3.66 1.66
CA ALA A 206 -0.09 4.75 1.04
C ALA A 206 -1.13 4.29 0.01
N MET A 207 -0.88 3.16 -0.66
CA MET A 207 -1.85 2.51 -1.56
C MET A 207 -2.82 1.56 -0.82
N LEU A 208 -2.49 1.12 0.41
CA LEU A 208 -3.43 0.41 1.29
C LEU A 208 -4.43 1.38 1.96
N VAL A 209 -4.12 2.68 2.06
CA VAL A 209 -4.88 3.68 2.82
C VAL A 209 -5.49 4.72 1.89
N ASN A 210 -6.79 4.57 1.61
CA ASN A 210 -7.57 5.56 0.82
C ASN A 210 -8.56 6.37 1.69
N ARG A 211 -8.77 5.95 2.94
CA ARG A 211 -9.79 6.46 3.87
C ARG A 211 -9.53 5.95 5.29
N GLU A 212 -10.12 6.57 6.30
CA GLU A 212 -9.90 6.21 7.71
C GLU A 212 -10.18 4.75 8.02
N GLU A 213 -11.19 4.14 7.39
CA GLU A 213 -11.56 2.75 7.66
C GLU A 213 -10.46 1.76 7.23
N ASP A 214 -9.63 2.11 6.23
CA ASP A 214 -8.44 1.32 5.88
C ASP A 214 -7.35 1.42 6.97
N VAL A 215 -7.21 2.58 7.64
CA VAL A 215 -6.30 2.77 8.78
C VAL A 215 -6.80 1.99 10.00
N GLN A 216 -8.12 1.93 10.21
CA GLN A 216 -8.74 1.09 11.24
C GLN A 216 -8.52 -0.40 10.95
N GLU A 217 -8.66 -0.86 9.70
CA GLU A 217 -8.34 -2.23 9.29
C GLU A 217 -6.85 -2.53 9.52
N LEU A 218 -5.92 -1.63 9.17
CA LEU A 218 -4.49 -1.78 9.46
C LEU A 218 -4.19 -1.89 10.96
N ARG A 219 -4.88 -1.12 11.82
CA ARG A 219 -4.78 -1.28 13.28
C ARG A 219 -5.36 -2.60 13.77
N ALA A 220 -6.53 -3.02 13.26
CA ALA A 220 -7.16 -4.30 13.59
C ALA A 220 -6.34 -5.52 13.15
N ARG A 221 -5.50 -5.38 12.11
CA ARG A 221 -4.53 -6.39 11.65
C ARG A 221 -3.19 -6.37 12.40
N GLY A 222 -3.02 -5.45 13.35
CA GLY A 222 -1.77 -5.28 14.09
C GLY A 222 -0.60 -4.74 13.25
N LEU A 223 -0.88 -4.13 12.10
CA LEU A 223 0.12 -3.54 11.21
C LEU A 223 0.47 -2.10 11.60
N LEU A 224 -0.47 -1.40 12.23
CA LEU A 224 -0.24 -0.16 12.96
C LEU A 224 -0.64 -0.44 14.41
N LYS A 225 0.26 -0.36 15.39
CA LYS A 225 -0.15 -0.54 16.79
C LYS A 225 -0.94 0.67 17.29
N GLY A 226 -1.99 0.41 18.06
CA GLY A 226 -2.76 1.45 18.75
C GLY A 226 -2.13 1.88 20.07
N GLY A 227 -2.51 3.06 20.55
CA GLY A 227 -2.09 3.63 21.85
C GLY A 227 -0.99 4.69 21.72
N GLY A 228 -1.33 5.96 21.94
CA GLY A 228 -0.38 7.08 22.07
C GLY A 228 0.21 7.64 20.77
N GLY A 229 0.08 6.95 19.63
CA GLY A 229 0.44 7.48 18.31
C GLY A 229 -0.66 8.35 17.66
N LEU A 230 -0.40 8.79 16.43
CA LEU A 230 -1.31 9.54 15.56
C LEU A 230 -2.71 8.89 15.50
N THR A 231 -3.72 9.75 15.37
CA THR A 231 -5.14 9.40 15.16
C THR A 231 -5.39 8.68 13.82
N ASN A 232 -6.64 8.32 13.51
CA ASN A 232 -6.99 7.79 12.19
C ASN A 232 -6.71 8.84 11.09
N GLU A 233 -7.18 10.05 11.30
CA GLU A 233 -7.12 11.18 10.37
C GLU A 233 -5.67 11.64 10.12
N GLU A 234 -4.88 11.85 11.19
CA GLU A 234 -3.47 12.20 11.05
C GLU A 234 -2.65 11.08 10.36
N ALA A 235 -2.96 9.82 10.64
CA ALA A 235 -2.28 8.69 9.98
C ALA A 235 -2.70 8.55 8.52
N LEU A 236 -3.99 8.77 8.18
CA LEU A 236 -4.46 8.88 6.81
C LEU A 236 -3.71 9.99 6.05
N HIS A 237 -3.66 11.19 6.63
CA HIS A 237 -2.95 12.34 6.07
C HIS A 237 -1.45 12.03 5.86
N PHE A 238 -0.78 11.45 6.87
CA PHE A 238 0.61 11.00 6.79
C PHE A 238 0.85 9.96 5.69
N PHE A 239 -0.08 9.03 5.45
CA PHE A 239 0.08 8.07 4.35
C PHE A 239 -0.22 8.70 2.98
N THR A 240 -1.17 9.64 2.88
CA THR A 240 -1.48 10.30 1.59
C THR A 240 -0.33 11.12 1.02
N SER A 241 0.51 11.75 1.87
CA SER A 241 1.68 12.52 1.40
C SER A 241 2.76 11.67 0.72
N PHE A 242 2.70 10.33 0.84
CA PHE A 242 3.62 9.41 0.15
C PHE A 242 3.06 8.79 -1.15
N GLN A 243 1.83 9.10 -1.57
CA GLN A 243 1.24 8.53 -2.80
C GLN A 243 1.99 8.96 -4.09
N SER A 244 2.77 10.05 -4.02
CA SER A 244 3.64 10.55 -5.11
C SER A 244 5.04 9.91 -5.17
N LEU A 245 5.39 9.01 -4.23
CA LEU A 245 6.72 8.39 -4.19
C LEU A 245 7.03 7.54 -5.43
N ARG A 246 8.33 7.47 -5.76
CA ARG A 246 8.83 6.74 -6.93
C ARG A 246 8.78 5.22 -6.69
N PHE A 247 8.23 4.47 -7.65
CA PHE A 247 8.02 3.03 -7.55
C PHE A 247 9.31 2.19 -7.43
N GLY A 248 9.67 1.74 -6.22
CA GLY A 248 10.81 0.85 -5.97
C GLY A 248 10.54 -0.64 -6.24
N PRO A 249 11.57 -1.51 -6.27
CA PRO A 249 11.43 -2.90 -6.70
C PRO A 249 10.53 -3.74 -5.80
N CYS A 250 10.56 -3.54 -4.48
CA CYS A 250 9.69 -4.26 -3.54
C CYS A 250 8.21 -3.91 -3.73
N TYR A 251 7.88 -2.63 -3.96
CA TYR A 251 6.52 -2.21 -4.30
C TYR A 251 6.05 -2.85 -5.62
N ASN A 252 6.88 -2.77 -6.66
CA ASN A 252 6.59 -3.37 -7.97
C ASN A 252 6.41 -4.90 -7.90
N ARG A 253 7.16 -5.58 -7.03
CA ARG A 253 7.01 -7.03 -6.73
C ARG A 253 5.65 -7.34 -6.12
N VAL A 254 5.25 -6.61 -5.07
CA VAL A 254 3.96 -6.80 -4.40
C VAL A 254 2.79 -6.52 -5.34
N MET A 255 2.81 -5.37 -6.04
CA MET A 255 1.74 -4.97 -6.96
C MET A 255 1.55 -5.96 -8.10
N ARG A 256 2.64 -6.46 -8.70
CA ARG A 256 2.56 -7.50 -9.74
C ARG A 256 1.98 -8.82 -9.20
N GLY A 257 2.30 -9.18 -7.95
CA GLY A 257 1.69 -10.34 -7.28
C GLY A 257 0.17 -10.19 -7.12
N ILE A 258 -0.30 -9.00 -6.75
CA ILE A 258 -1.73 -8.68 -6.63
C ILE A 258 -2.42 -8.71 -8.00
N GLU A 259 -1.77 -8.20 -9.05
CA GLU A 259 -2.28 -8.22 -10.43
C GLU A 259 -2.42 -9.65 -10.96
N ILE A 260 -1.38 -10.47 -10.82
CA ILE A 260 -1.38 -11.89 -11.20
C ILE A 260 -2.42 -12.70 -10.40
N TYR A 261 -2.60 -12.40 -9.11
CA TYR A 261 -3.67 -13.00 -8.30
C TYR A 261 -5.06 -12.63 -8.84
N LYS A 262 -5.32 -11.35 -9.12
CA LYS A 262 -6.60 -10.86 -9.66
C LYS A 262 -6.92 -11.46 -11.02
N GLU A 263 -5.91 -11.58 -11.90
CA GLU A 263 -6.04 -12.19 -13.22
C GLU A 263 -6.35 -13.69 -13.13
N ASN A 264 -5.51 -14.47 -12.42
CA ASN A 264 -5.66 -15.92 -12.30
C ASN A 264 -6.92 -16.36 -11.53
N ARG A 265 -7.47 -15.51 -10.65
CA ARG A 265 -8.61 -15.85 -9.77
C ARG A 265 -9.86 -15.01 -10.03
N ARG A 266 -10.01 -14.36 -11.19
CA ARG A 266 -11.09 -13.41 -11.52
C ARG A 266 -12.53 -13.88 -11.22
N MET A 267 -12.81 -15.18 -11.26
CA MET A 267 -14.12 -15.74 -10.89
C MET A 267 -14.23 -16.03 -9.38
N GLN A 268 -13.17 -16.51 -8.75
CA GLN A 268 -13.12 -16.77 -7.31
C GLN A 268 -13.16 -15.46 -6.50
N THR A 269 -12.48 -14.40 -6.97
CA THR A 269 -12.50 -13.08 -6.32
C THR A 269 -13.87 -12.43 -6.38
N LYS A 270 -14.61 -12.58 -7.50
CA LYS A 270 -16.03 -12.18 -7.60
C LYS A 270 -16.92 -12.94 -6.61
N LEU A 271 -16.80 -14.26 -6.55
CA LEU A 271 -17.57 -15.10 -5.62
C LEU A 271 -17.27 -14.74 -4.16
N TYR A 272 -15.99 -14.55 -3.82
CA TYR A 272 -15.59 -14.16 -2.47
C TYR A 272 -16.09 -12.75 -2.11
N ALA A 273 -16.00 -11.78 -3.02
CA ALA A 273 -16.55 -10.43 -2.80
C ALA A 273 -18.06 -10.45 -2.58
N PHE A 274 -18.80 -11.29 -3.32
CA PHE A 274 -20.23 -11.52 -3.08
C PHE A 274 -20.48 -12.08 -1.67
N CYS A 275 -19.75 -13.12 -1.25
CA CYS A 275 -19.88 -13.70 0.08
C CYS A 275 -19.48 -12.73 1.20
N TYR A 276 -18.43 -11.93 1.00
CA TYR A 276 -17.93 -10.95 1.97
C TYR A 276 -18.95 -9.83 2.21
N ASN A 277 -19.49 -9.26 1.13
CA ASN A 277 -20.49 -8.19 1.21
C ASN A 277 -21.83 -8.69 1.78
N ASN A 278 -22.26 -9.90 1.40
CA ASN A 278 -23.56 -10.45 1.81
C ASN A 278 -23.50 -11.33 3.08
N LYS A 279 -22.38 -11.33 3.83
CA LYS A 279 -22.15 -12.24 4.96
C LYS A 279 -23.27 -12.30 6.01
N LYS A 280 -23.94 -11.16 6.29
CA LYS A 280 -25.10 -11.10 7.21
C LYS A 280 -26.33 -11.84 6.64
N ILE A 281 -26.60 -11.68 5.34
CA ILE A 281 -27.73 -12.31 4.65
C ILE A 281 -27.50 -13.82 4.55
N ILE A 282 -26.27 -14.24 4.19
CA ILE A 282 -25.88 -15.64 4.11
C ILE A 282 -26.03 -16.33 5.48
N ALA A 283 -25.59 -15.67 6.56
CA ALA A 283 -25.79 -16.18 7.92
C ALA A 283 -27.28 -16.34 8.26
N ALA A 284 -28.12 -15.33 8.00
CA ALA A 284 -29.56 -15.39 8.27
C ALA A 284 -30.27 -16.52 7.49
N VAL A 285 -29.92 -16.72 6.21
CA VAL A 285 -30.45 -17.82 5.38
C VAL A 285 -30.03 -19.18 5.94
N LEU A 286 -28.76 -19.35 6.32
CA LEU A 286 -28.28 -20.60 6.93
C LEU A 286 -28.96 -20.90 8.27
N THR A 287 -29.19 -19.88 9.10
CA THR A 287 -29.98 -20.02 10.34
C THR A 287 -31.42 -20.46 10.06
N GLY A 288 -32.09 -19.85 9.08
CA GLY A 288 -33.45 -20.25 8.68
C GLY A 288 -33.54 -21.69 8.18
N ILE A 289 -32.57 -22.14 7.39
CA ILE A 289 -32.46 -23.54 6.95
C ILE A 289 -32.25 -24.48 8.15
N GLY A 290 -31.40 -24.10 9.11
CA GLY A 290 -31.17 -24.87 10.34
C GLY A 290 -32.45 -25.10 11.16
N VAL A 291 -33.29 -24.06 11.31
CA VAL A 291 -34.59 -24.15 11.99
C VAL A 291 -35.54 -25.10 11.25
N LEU A 292 -35.65 -24.98 9.93
CA LEU A 292 -36.47 -25.88 9.10
C LEU A 292 -36.04 -27.34 9.22
N VAL A 293 -34.73 -27.62 9.18
CA VAL A 293 -34.19 -28.98 9.36
C VAL A 293 -34.48 -29.51 10.77
N GLY A 294 -34.38 -28.68 11.81
CA GLY A 294 -34.74 -29.04 13.17
C GLY A 294 -36.20 -29.45 13.33
N ILE A 295 -37.13 -28.69 12.75
CA ILE A 295 -38.58 -28.98 12.78
C ILE A 295 -38.90 -30.28 12.02
N ILE A 296 -38.29 -30.49 10.84
CA ILE A 296 -38.47 -31.74 10.08
C ILE A 296 -37.88 -32.94 10.84
N GLY A 297 -36.78 -32.73 11.57
CA GLY A 297 -36.16 -33.72 12.44
C GLY A 297 -37.05 -34.16 13.60
N THR A 298 -37.62 -33.21 14.35
CA THR A 298 -38.53 -33.53 15.48
C THR A 298 -39.82 -34.19 14.99
N LEU A 299 -40.43 -33.71 13.91
CA LEU A 299 -41.59 -34.36 13.29
C LEU A 299 -41.30 -35.80 12.85
N ARG A 300 -40.12 -36.06 12.26
CA ARG A 300 -39.69 -37.44 11.93
C ARG A 300 -39.40 -38.30 13.16
N SER A 301 -38.95 -37.72 14.27
CA SER A 301 -38.72 -38.44 15.52
C SER A 301 -40.03 -38.84 16.20
N ILE A 302 -41.01 -37.93 16.25
CA ILE A 302 -42.37 -38.21 16.77
C ILE A 302 -43.03 -39.31 15.94
N LYS A 303 -42.91 -39.27 14.60
CA LYS A 303 -43.42 -40.33 13.72
C LYS A 303 -42.68 -41.69 13.85
N LYS A 304 -41.62 -41.77 14.67
CA LYS A 304 -40.91 -43.04 14.99
C LYS A 304 -41.20 -43.57 16.40
N SER A 305 -41.94 -42.83 17.23
CA SER A 305 -42.39 -43.27 18.56
C SER A 305 -43.86 -43.71 18.58
N PHE A 306 -44.43 -43.93 17.39
CA PHE A 306 -45.74 -44.51 17.10
C PHE A 306 -45.56 -45.55 15.99
#